data_AF-A0A830HLW7-F1
#
_entry.id   AF-A0A830HLW7-F1
#
_cell.length_a   1.000
_cell.length_b   1.000
_cell.length_c   1.000
_cell.angle_alpha   90.00
_cell.angle_beta   90.00
_cell.angle_gamma   90.00
#
_symmetry.space_group_name_H-M   'P 1'
#
loop_
_entity.id
_entity.type
_entity.pdbx_description
1 polymer ?
#
loop_
_entity_poly.entity_id
_entity_poly.type
_entity_poly.pdbx_seq_one_letter_code
_entity_poly.pdbx_strand_id
1 'polypeptide(L)'
;MADSALGAAAQWDDVTGAPLNDAARSILEEAKATIAKSSAASSKSSSKAVISEDAARAILAAIPDVDLATGEHKYVQVIISVKGAPKGVSKPIVTSTAGLMYHPDMYDAAMKKLKPLGITGRVVGGGRINLDHGAKTASVWGYSKSFGRVEGCNERSAEIIGRFHPDYRVTWSDDGY
;
A
#
# COMPACT_ATOMS: atom_id res chain seq x y z
N MET A 1 -33.10 49.34 -29.82
CA MET A 1 -33.16 48.94 -28.40
C MET A 1 -32.74 47.49 -28.35
N ALA A 2 -31.50 47.24 -27.93
CA ALA A 2 -30.97 45.91 -27.76
C ALA A 2 -31.29 45.46 -26.34
N ASP A 3 -32.09 44.41 -26.20
CA ASP A 3 -32.25 43.71 -24.94
C ASP A 3 -31.75 42.28 -25.13
N SER A 4 -30.75 41.95 -24.32
CA SER A 4 -29.90 40.77 -24.40
C SER A 4 -30.67 39.54 -23.95
N ALA A 5 -30.74 38.52 -24.80
CA ALA A 5 -31.11 37.18 -24.37
C ALA A 5 -30.04 36.66 -23.39
N LEU A 6 -30.30 36.78 -22.09
CA LEU A 6 -29.55 36.05 -21.06
C LEU A 6 -29.76 34.56 -21.31
N GLY A 7 -28.72 33.88 -21.80
CA GLY A 7 -28.67 32.42 -21.83
C GLY A 7 -28.82 31.88 -20.40
N ALA A 8 -29.72 30.92 -20.22
CA ALA A 8 -29.96 30.30 -18.92
C ALA A 8 -28.67 29.67 -18.36
N ALA A 9 -28.37 29.92 -17.09
CA ALA A 9 -27.21 29.35 -16.41
C ALA A 9 -27.33 27.82 -16.30
N ALA A 10 -26.20 27.10 -16.41
CA ALA A 10 -26.17 25.65 -16.31
C ALA A 10 -26.61 25.16 -14.92
N GLN A 11 -27.54 24.20 -14.88
CA GLN A 11 -28.05 23.61 -13.65
C GLN A 11 -27.72 22.11 -13.57
N TRP A 12 -27.31 21.69 -12.38
CA TRP A 12 -26.86 20.33 -12.08
C TRP A 12 -27.67 19.78 -10.92
N ASP A 13 -27.98 18.48 -10.96
CA ASP A 13 -28.61 17.78 -9.86
C ASP A 13 -27.60 17.54 -8.74
N ASP A 14 -27.86 18.06 -7.54
CA ASP A 14 -26.91 18.04 -6.42
C ASP A 14 -26.66 16.62 -5.85
N VAL A 15 -27.50 15.63 -6.20
CA VAL A 15 -27.43 14.26 -5.68
C VAL A 15 -26.77 13.32 -6.70
N THR A 16 -27.16 13.42 -7.96
CA THR A 16 -26.75 12.52 -9.04
C THR A 16 -25.70 13.13 -9.97
N GLY A 17 -25.51 14.45 -9.92
CA GLY A 17 -24.65 15.18 -10.84
C GLY A 17 -25.18 15.25 -12.28
N ALA A 18 -26.44 14.86 -12.51
CA ALA A 18 -27.04 14.87 -13.83
C ALA A 18 -27.34 16.31 -14.32
N PRO A 19 -27.15 16.62 -15.61
CA PRO A 19 -27.48 17.94 -16.14
C PRO A 19 -29.00 18.12 -16.20
N LEU A 20 -29.50 19.17 -15.55
CA LEU A 20 -30.93 19.46 -15.43
C LEU A 20 -31.47 20.34 -16.56
N ASN A 21 -30.60 21.02 -17.31
CA ASN A 21 -31.00 21.87 -18.44
C ASN A 21 -30.05 21.77 -19.65
N ASP A 22 -30.46 22.36 -20.76
CA ASP A 22 -29.74 22.26 -22.04
C ASP A 22 -28.38 22.98 -22.02
N ALA A 23 -28.25 24.03 -21.20
CA ALA A 23 -26.97 24.68 -20.94
C ALA A 23 -25.97 23.72 -20.26
N ALA A 24 -26.40 22.96 -19.25
CA ALA A 24 -25.56 21.95 -18.60
C ALA A 24 -25.26 20.76 -19.52
N ARG A 25 -26.20 20.35 -20.37
CA ARG A 25 -25.99 19.27 -21.36
C ARG A 25 -24.96 19.66 -22.42
N SER A 26 -25.02 20.90 -22.93
CA SER A 26 -24.02 21.40 -23.90
C SER A 26 -22.62 21.42 -23.31
N ILE A 27 -22.47 21.87 -22.06
CA ILE A 27 -21.16 21.85 -21.37
C ILE A 27 -20.63 20.43 -21.23
N LEU A 28 -21.50 19.47 -20.90
CA LEU A 28 -21.12 18.06 -20.76
C LEU A 28 -20.70 17.45 -22.12
N GLU A 29 -21.40 17.78 -23.20
CA GLU A 29 -21.09 17.32 -24.55
C GLU A 29 -19.78 17.94 -25.07
N GLU A 30 -19.58 19.24 -24.88
CA GLU A 30 -18.34 19.94 -25.24
C GLU A 30 -17.14 19.42 -24.43
N ALA A 31 -17.33 19.13 -23.14
CA ALA A 31 -16.31 18.50 -22.30
C ALA A 31 -15.99 17.08 -22.81
N LYS A 32 -17.00 16.27 -23.15
CA LYS A 32 -16.81 14.94 -23.73
C LYS A 32 -16.10 15.00 -25.08
N ALA A 33 -16.43 15.97 -25.94
CA ALA A 33 -15.79 16.16 -27.24
C ALA A 33 -14.33 16.62 -27.09
N THR A 34 -14.05 17.48 -26.11
CA THR A 34 -12.69 17.91 -25.75
C THR A 34 -11.87 16.73 -25.22
N ILE A 35 -12.46 15.89 -24.36
CA ILE A 35 -11.85 14.64 -23.85
C ILE A 35 -11.61 13.64 -25.00
N ALA A 36 -12.56 13.48 -25.92
CA ALA A 36 -12.42 12.60 -27.07
C ALA A 36 -11.30 13.06 -28.01
N LYS A 37 -11.19 14.37 -28.30
CA LYS A 37 -10.11 14.92 -29.13
C LYS A 37 -8.73 14.83 -28.45
N SER A 38 -8.67 14.99 -27.13
CA SER A 38 -7.43 14.80 -26.36
C SER A 38 -7.06 13.32 -26.18
N SER A 39 -8.02 12.40 -26.28
CA SER A 39 -7.78 10.95 -26.28
C SER A 39 -7.26 10.41 -27.61
N ALA A 40 -7.54 11.07 -28.74
CA ALA A 40 -7.05 10.69 -30.07
C ALA A 40 -5.61 11.18 -30.36
N ALA A 41 -5.15 12.25 -29.69
CA ALA A 41 -3.79 12.79 -29.82
C ALA A 41 -2.81 12.30 -28.74
N SER A 42 -3.25 11.48 -27.78
CA SER A 42 -2.42 10.97 -26.69
C SER A 42 -2.50 9.46 -26.57
N SER A 43 -1.77 8.77 -27.44
CA SER A 43 -1.19 7.47 -27.12
C SER A 43 0.05 7.67 -26.22
N LYS A 44 -0.09 8.31 -25.05
CA LYS A 44 0.89 8.28 -23.93
C LYS A 44 0.35 9.00 -22.70
N SER A 45 0.06 8.21 -21.66
CA SER A 45 0.15 8.59 -20.24
C SER A 45 -0.78 9.71 -19.75
N SER A 46 -1.92 9.34 -19.17
CA SER A 46 -2.63 10.17 -18.20
C SER A 46 -1.74 10.38 -16.97
N SER A 47 -1.21 11.58 -16.79
CA SER A 47 -0.32 11.96 -15.67
C SER A 47 -1.08 12.08 -14.35
N LYS A 48 -1.47 10.94 -13.78
CA LYS A 48 -1.42 10.77 -12.32
C LYS A 48 0.01 11.12 -11.90
N ALA A 49 0.26 11.86 -10.83
CA ALA A 49 1.62 12.15 -10.38
C ALA A 49 2.39 10.82 -10.23
N VAL A 50 3.22 10.50 -11.24
CA VAL A 50 4.00 9.28 -11.32
C VAL A 50 5.34 9.64 -10.73
N ILE A 51 5.62 9.15 -9.52
CA ILE A 51 6.99 9.21 -9.01
C ILE A 51 7.83 8.25 -9.84
N SER A 52 9.08 8.61 -10.12
CA SER A 52 9.98 7.72 -10.87
C SER A 52 10.23 6.42 -10.10
N GLU A 53 10.59 5.36 -10.84
CA GLU A 53 10.99 4.09 -10.22
C GLU A 53 12.16 4.29 -9.23
N ASP A 54 13.17 5.08 -9.60
CA ASP A 54 14.33 5.35 -8.75
C ASP A 54 13.94 6.10 -7.46
N ALA A 55 13.06 7.10 -7.56
CA ALA A 55 12.57 7.81 -6.38
C ALA A 55 11.75 6.87 -5.48
N ALA A 56 10.91 6.02 -6.06
CA ALA A 56 10.15 5.03 -5.30
C ALA A 56 11.09 4.01 -4.61
N ARG A 57 12.13 3.53 -5.29
CA ARG A 57 13.15 2.63 -4.72
C ARG A 57 13.91 3.30 -3.58
N ALA A 58 14.27 4.58 -3.71
CA ALA A 58 14.94 5.34 -2.66
C ALA A 58 14.07 5.50 -1.41
N ILE A 59 12.78 5.82 -1.57
CA ILE A 59 11.82 5.89 -0.46
C ILE A 59 11.68 4.52 0.22
N LEU A 60 11.54 3.44 -0.56
CA LEU A 60 11.44 2.09 -0.02
C LEU A 60 12.72 1.65 0.70
N ALA A 61 13.90 2.02 0.20
CA ALA A 61 15.18 1.70 0.82
C ALA A 61 15.36 2.37 2.19
N ALA A 62 14.75 3.55 2.41
CA ALA A 62 14.80 4.25 3.70
C ALA A 62 13.93 3.60 4.79
N ILE A 63 12.98 2.74 4.43
CA ILE A 63 12.14 2.02 5.39
C ILE A 63 12.92 0.80 5.88
N PRO A 64 13.01 0.49 7.18
CA PRO A 64 13.63 -0.74 7.65
C PRO A 64 12.94 -1.99 7.08
N ASP A 65 13.72 -3.01 6.71
CA ASP A 65 13.18 -4.30 6.26
C ASP A 65 12.49 -5.07 7.41
N VAL A 66 12.89 -4.76 8.65
CA VAL A 66 12.51 -5.46 9.87
C VAL A 66 12.22 -4.44 10.99
N ASP A 67 11.06 -4.53 11.63
CA ASP A 67 10.69 -3.79 12.86
C ASP A 67 10.03 -4.78 13.83
N LEU A 68 10.82 -5.38 14.73
CA LEU A 68 10.43 -6.51 15.57
C LEU A 68 10.57 -6.20 17.05
N ALA A 69 9.54 -6.56 17.81
CA ALA A 69 9.60 -6.59 19.25
C ALA A 69 10.41 -7.80 19.77
N THR A 70 11.17 -7.60 20.84
CA THR A 70 11.87 -8.66 21.57
C THR A 70 10.89 -9.57 22.29
N GLY A 71 11.18 -10.87 22.32
CA GLY A 71 10.34 -11.93 22.89
C GLY A 71 9.38 -12.53 21.85
N GLU A 72 8.41 -13.30 22.34
CA GLU A 72 7.43 -13.97 21.49
C GLU A 72 6.22 -13.09 21.19
N HIS A 73 5.99 -12.82 19.91
CA HIS A 73 4.89 -11.98 19.43
C HIS A 73 4.32 -12.50 18.11
N LYS A 74 3.11 -12.06 17.77
CA LYS A 74 2.61 -12.21 16.41
C LYS A 74 3.38 -11.29 15.46
N TYR A 75 3.48 -11.69 14.20
CA TYR A 75 4.10 -10.86 13.16
C TYR A 75 3.28 -10.91 11.86
N VAL A 76 3.44 -9.89 11.02
CA VAL A 76 2.94 -9.89 9.64
C VAL A 76 4.08 -9.62 8.66
N GLN A 77 4.02 -10.28 7.50
CA GLN A 77 4.86 -9.98 6.34
C GLN A 77 4.03 -9.12 5.38
N VAL A 78 4.53 -7.93 5.04
CA VAL A 78 3.81 -6.93 4.24
C VAL A 78 4.64 -6.58 3.02
N ILE A 79 4.02 -6.63 1.84
CA ILE A 79 4.58 -6.03 0.63
C ILE A 79 4.16 -4.57 0.61
N ILE A 80 5.12 -3.66 0.70
CA ILE A 80 4.91 -2.22 0.65
C ILE A 80 5.27 -1.64 -0.72
N SER A 81 4.54 -0.63 -1.14
CA SER A 81 4.75 0.14 -2.38
C SER A 81 4.44 1.61 -2.12
N VAL A 82 5.05 2.49 -2.92
CA VAL A 82 4.79 3.93 -2.84
C VAL A 82 3.62 4.30 -3.76
N LYS A 83 2.68 5.11 -3.26
CA LYS A 83 1.52 5.58 -4.03
C LYS A 83 2.00 6.37 -5.25
N GLY A 84 1.56 5.95 -6.44
CA GLY A 84 1.97 6.57 -7.70
C GLY A 84 3.25 6.00 -8.30
N ALA A 85 3.90 5.01 -7.67
CA ALA A 85 5.02 4.29 -8.27
C ALA A 85 4.57 3.41 -9.45
N PRO A 86 5.47 3.08 -10.39
CA PRO A 86 5.24 2.05 -11.39
C PRO A 86 4.85 0.71 -10.77
N LYS A 87 4.04 -0.07 -11.50
CA LYS A 87 3.68 -1.42 -11.07
C LYS A 87 4.94 -2.27 -10.92
N GLY A 88 5.01 -3.04 -9.84
CA GLY A 88 6.14 -3.94 -9.55
C GLY A 88 7.20 -3.33 -8.61
N VAL A 89 7.23 -2.01 -8.43
CA VAL A 89 8.13 -1.38 -7.46
C VAL A 89 7.56 -1.57 -6.05
N SER A 90 8.14 -2.54 -5.34
CA SER A 90 7.68 -2.95 -4.01
C SER A 90 8.82 -3.53 -3.20
N LYS A 91 8.60 -3.65 -1.89
CA LYS A 91 9.55 -4.24 -0.96
C LYS A 91 8.84 -5.05 0.12
N PRO A 92 9.30 -6.27 0.46
CA PRO A 92 8.80 -6.97 1.63
C PRO A 92 9.36 -6.37 2.91
N ILE A 93 8.53 -6.25 3.94
CA ILE A 93 8.93 -5.94 5.31
C ILE A 93 8.32 -6.96 6.28
N VAL A 94 8.99 -7.19 7.40
CA VAL A 94 8.52 -8.04 8.50
C VAL A 94 8.35 -7.17 9.74
N THR A 95 7.16 -7.18 10.32
CA THR A 95 6.85 -6.33 11.48
C THR A 95 6.13 -7.08 12.59
N SER A 96 6.52 -6.76 13.82
CA SER A 96 5.92 -7.24 15.07
C SER A 96 6.01 -6.13 16.13
N THR A 97 4.92 -5.88 16.86
CA THR A 97 4.84 -4.84 17.89
C THR A 97 4.42 -5.47 19.21
N ALA A 98 5.15 -5.16 20.29
CA ALA A 98 4.85 -5.69 21.61
C ALA A 98 3.44 -5.28 22.08
N GLY A 99 2.76 -6.19 22.77
CA GLY A 99 1.46 -5.93 23.40
C GLY A 99 0.26 -5.95 22.45
N LEU A 100 0.46 -6.13 21.14
CA LEU A 100 -0.64 -6.34 20.20
C LEU A 100 -0.98 -7.83 20.09
N MET A 101 -2.27 -8.14 20.21
CA MET A 101 -2.75 -9.51 20.33
C MET A 101 -3.18 -10.12 18.99
N TYR A 102 -3.36 -9.33 17.93
CA TYR A 102 -3.88 -9.81 16.65
C TYR A 102 -3.04 -9.35 15.46
N HIS A 103 -3.00 -10.18 14.41
CA HIS A 103 -2.29 -9.87 13.16
C HIS A 103 -2.77 -8.57 12.48
N PRO A 104 -4.09 -8.27 12.44
CA PRO A 104 -4.56 -6.99 11.91
C PRO A 104 -4.02 -5.77 12.67
N ASP A 105 -3.91 -5.86 13.99
CA ASP A 105 -3.36 -4.75 14.80
C ASP A 105 -1.90 -4.48 14.47
N MET A 106 -1.10 -5.53 14.23
CA MET A 106 0.30 -5.40 13.78
C MET A 106 0.39 -4.66 12.45
N TYR A 107 -0.47 -5.03 11.51
CA TYR A 107 -0.56 -4.37 10.21
C TYR A 107 -0.99 -2.90 10.35
N ASP A 108 -2.02 -2.63 11.15
CA ASP A 108 -2.52 -1.27 11.35
C ASP A 108 -1.51 -0.38 12.06
N ALA A 109 -0.79 -0.92 13.06
CA ALA A 109 0.31 -0.21 13.74
C ALA A 109 1.43 0.17 12.77
N ALA A 110 1.86 -0.76 11.90
CA ALA A 110 2.86 -0.48 10.88
C ALA A 110 2.35 0.55 9.86
N MET A 111 1.13 0.36 9.32
CA MET A 111 0.58 1.25 8.32
C MET A 111 0.23 2.63 8.86
N LYS A 112 -0.06 2.78 10.16
CA LYS A 112 -0.23 4.09 10.80
C LYS A 112 1.03 4.96 10.67
N LYS A 113 2.22 4.35 10.74
CA LYS A 113 3.51 5.04 10.55
C LYS A 113 3.79 5.32 9.05
N LEU A 114 3.41 4.39 8.17
CA LEU A 114 3.82 4.39 6.76
C LEU A 114 2.86 5.15 5.83
N LYS A 115 1.55 5.14 6.08
CA LYS A 115 0.54 5.82 5.23
C LYS A 115 0.82 7.32 5.03
N PRO A 116 1.22 8.10 6.06
CA PRO A 116 1.56 9.51 5.89
C PRO A 116 2.73 9.76 4.92
N LEU A 117 3.61 8.78 4.73
CA LEU A 117 4.73 8.84 3.79
C LEU A 117 4.32 8.45 2.35
N GLY A 118 3.02 8.28 2.09
CA GLY A 118 2.52 7.83 0.79
C GLY A 118 2.70 6.33 0.55
N ILE A 119 2.96 5.52 1.58
CA ILE A 119 3.15 4.08 1.45
C ILE A 119 1.80 3.35 1.54
N THR A 120 1.64 2.36 0.67
CA THR A 120 0.55 1.38 0.69
C THR A 120 1.12 0.00 0.97
N GLY A 121 0.36 -0.87 1.65
CA GLY A 121 0.81 -2.20 2.04
C GLY A 121 -0.22 -3.27 1.74
N ARG A 122 0.24 -4.48 1.47
CA ARG A 122 -0.58 -5.70 1.36
C ARG A 122 0.06 -6.81 2.19
N VAL A 123 -0.71 -7.41 3.10
CA VAL A 123 -0.26 -8.56 3.89
C VAL A 123 -0.14 -9.77 2.96
N VAL A 124 0.99 -10.47 3.02
CA VAL A 124 1.25 -11.72 2.27
C VAL A 124 1.50 -12.92 3.19
N GLY A 125 1.48 -12.70 4.50
CA GLY A 125 1.57 -13.75 5.48
C GLY A 125 1.70 -13.19 6.89
N GLY A 126 1.83 -14.10 7.83
CA GLY A 126 2.08 -13.79 9.23
C GLY A 126 2.13 -15.07 10.02
N GLY A 127 2.38 -14.95 11.31
CA GLY A 127 2.56 -16.07 12.21
C GLY A 127 3.03 -15.56 13.56
N ARG A 128 3.98 -16.27 14.16
CA ARG A 128 4.70 -15.86 15.35
C ARG A 128 6.19 -15.72 15.09
N ILE A 129 6.79 -14.87 15.89
CA ILE A 129 8.22 -14.70 15.97
C ILE A 129 8.63 -14.68 17.43
N ASN A 130 9.76 -15.31 17.76
CA ASN A 130 10.46 -15.08 19.02
C ASN A 130 11.83 -14.51 18.70
N LEU A 131 12.09 -13.30 19.16
CA LEU A 131 13.37 -12.60 19.00
C LEU A 131 14.09 -12.49 20.35
N ASP A 132 15.24 -13.13 20.46
CA ASP A 132 16.07 -13.08 21.67
C ASP A 132 17.43 -12.44 21.34
N HIS A 133 17.61 -11.20 21.79
CA HIS A 133 18.87 -10.47 21.60
C HIS A 133 20.01 -10.99 22.47
N GLY A 134 19.70 -11.63 23.61
CA GLY A 134 20.71 -12.20 24.51
C GLY A 134 21.30 -13.49 23.94
N ALA A 135 20.44 -14.37 23.43
CA ALA A 135 20.85 -15.60 22.75
C ALA A 135 21.26 -15.38 21.27
N LYS A 136 21.00 -14.19 20.71
CA LYS A 136 21.14 -13.88 19.28
C LYS A 136 20.39 -14.88 18.40
N THR A 137 19.13 -15.13 18.73
CA THR A 137 18.27 -16.05 17.99
C THR A 137 16.99 -15.37 17.54
N ALA A 138 16.47 -15.82 16.39
CA ALA A 138 15.14 -15.49 15.93
C ALA A 138 14.47 -16.75 15.37
N SER A 139 13.27 -17.06 15.83
CA SER A 139 12.49 -18.19 15.32
C SER A 139 11.20 -17.66 14.71
N VAL A 140 10.84 -18.10 13.51
CA VAL A 140 9.60 -17.70 12.79
C VAL A 140 8.73 -18.92 12.55
N TRP A 141 7.45 -18.90 12.95
CA TRP A 141 6.59 -20.07 12.75
C TRP A 141 5.09 -19.77 12.63
N GLY A 142 4.31 -20.81 12.32
CA GLY A 142 2.86 -20.77 12.31
C GLY A 142 2.26 -20.01 11.13
N TYR A 143 1.09 -19.41 11.36
CA TYR A 143 0.30 -18.71 10.35
C TYR A 143 -0.59 -17.60 10.96
N SER A 144 -1.07 -16.67 10.11
CA SER A 144 -2.09 -15.70 10.50
C SER A 144 -3.49 -16.28 10.33
N LYS A 145 -4.31 -16.27 11.39
CA LYS A 145 -5.73 -16.66 11.27
C LYS A 145 -6.55 -15.70 10.42
N SER A 146 -6.17 -14.42 10.41
CA SER A 146 -6.91 -13.37 9.70
C SER A 146 -6.47 -13.23 8.24
N PHE A 147 -5.19 -13.45 7.96
CA PHE A 147 -4.60 -13.21 6.63
C PHE A 147 -4.13 -14.49 5.93
N GLY A 148 -4.20 -15.63 6.61
CA GLY A 148 -3.63 -16.88 6.12
C GLY A 148 -2.11 -16.82 5.99
N ARG A 149 -1.60 -17.67 5.11
CA ARG A 149 -0.17 -17.77 4.78
C ARG A 149 -0.03 -18.00 3.28
N VAL A 150 0.82 -17.22 2.62
CA VAL A 150 1.31 -17.57 1.28
C VAL A 150 2.48 -18.53 1.43
N GLU A 151 2.59 -19.50 0.54
CA GLU A 151 3.70 -20.46 0.51
C GLU A 151 5.07 -19.76 0.58
N GLY A 152 5.94 -20.29 1.45
CA GLY A 152 7.27 -19.76 1.69
C GLY A 152 7.34 -18.41 2.43
N CYS A 153 6.24 -17.89 3.01
CA CYS A 153 6.33 -16.59 3.69
C CYS A 153 7.15 -16.64 4.99
N ASN A 154 7.15 -17.77 5.72
CA ASN A 154 7.94 -17.95 6.94
C ASN A 154 9.44 -18.01 6.62
N GLU A 155 9.82 -18.82 5.63
CA GLU A 155 11.18 -18.88 5.08
C GLU A 155 11.67 -17.49 4.65
N ARG A 156 10.91 -16.80 3.80
CA ARG A 156 11.24 -15.45 3.33
C ARG A 156 11.36 -14.45 4.49
N SER A 157 10.51 -14.57 5.52
CA SER A 157 10.61 -13.71 6.70
C SER A 157 11.90 -13.97 7.46
N ALA A 158 12.27 -15.23 7.66
CA ALA A 158 13.54 -15.61 8.27
C ALA A 158 14.75 -15.11 7.47
N GLU A 159 14.73 -15.19 6.14
CA GLU A 159 15.79 -14.62 5.29
C GLU A 159 15.92 -13.10 5.45
N ILE A 160 14.79 -12.38 5.48
CA ILE A 160 14.78 -10.93 5.69
C ILE A 160 15.38 -10.58 7.07
N ILE A 161 15.00 -11.32 8.11
CA ILE A 161 15.53 -11.16 9.46
C ILE A 161 17.02 -11.46 9.51
N GLY A 162 17.48 -12.55 8.89
CA GLY A 162 18.90 -12.94 8.87
C GLY A 162 19.78 -11.92 8.13
N ARG A 163 19.26 -11.26 7.09
CA ARG A 163 19.97 -10.16 6.43
C ARG A 163 20.10 -8.92 7.32
N PHE A 164 19.10 -8.65 8.16
CA PHE A 164 19.11 -7.52 9.09
C PHE A 164 19.92 -7.80 10.37
N HIS A 165 19.96 -9.05 10.80
CA HIS A 165 20.71 -9.56 11.95
C HIS A 165 21.66 -10.69 11.53
N PRO A 166 22.78 -10.37 10.84
CA PRO A 166 23.67 -11.36 10.25
C PRO A 166 24.40 -12.23 11.29
N ASP A 167 24.47 -11.78 12.55
CA ASP A 167 25.08 -12.51 13.66
C ASP A 167 24.07 -13.38 14.43
N TYR A 168 22.81 -13.45 13.99
CA TYR A 168 21.76 -14.20 14.67
C TYR A 168 21.57 -15.56 14.01
N ARG A 169 21.30 -16.59 14.83
CA ARG A 169 20.77 -17.85 14.34
C ARG A 169 19.28 -17.68 14.08
N VAL A 170 18.90 -17.69 12.81
CA VAL A 170 17.49 -17.59 12.39
C VAL A 170 16.96 -18.94 11.96
N THR A 171 15.80 -19.35 12.49
CA THR A 171 15.10 -20.58 12.10
C THR A 171 13.68 -20.26 11.67
N TRP A 172 13.09 -21.16 10.88
CA TRP A 172 11.69 -21.07 10.51
C TRP A 172 11.03 -22.44 10.46
N SER A 173 9.71 -22.46 10.62
CA SER A 173 8.86 -23.62 10.38
C SER A 173 7.49 -23.19 9.88
N ASP A 174 6.86 -24.03 9.08
CA ASP A 174 5.48 -23.88 8.68
C ASP A 174 4.48 -24.51 9.65
N ASP A 175 4.99 -25.18 10.70
CA ASP A 175 4.19 -25.80 11.74
C ASP A 175 3.93 -24.85 12.92
N GLY A 176 2.99 -25.26 13.78
CA GLY A 176 2.65 -24.56 15.02
C GLY A 176 1.62 -23.43 14.87
N TYR A 177 1.23 -22.84 16.01
CA TYR A 177 0.33 -21.67 16.06
C TYR A 177 0.73 -20.64 17.10
#